data_AF-A0A8I2ZPA8-F1
#
_entry.id   AF-A0A8I2ZPA8-F1
#
_cell.length_a   1.000
_cell.length_b   1.000
_cell.length_c   1.000
_cell.angle_alpha   90.00
_cell.angle_beta   90.00
_cell.angle_gamma   90.00
#
_symmetry.space_group_name_H-M   'P 1'
#
loop_
_entity.id
_entity.type
_entity.pdbx_description
1 polymer ?
#
loop_
_entity_poly.entity_id
_entity_poly.type
_entity_poly.pdbx_seq_one_letter_code
_entity_poly.pdbx_strand_id
1 'polypeptide(L)'
;MADQTYLDDGVPISGSFHDNINNEADSTSMLGRTEPAFPPLRNDDIADSPSTDAQPPPIAGIDDNDDNEPAIAKPFARANSPASACRGPANDDKTHERLVYKMHKFSLYETASRYYIVGGDVTERRYRILKIDRTSEDSDLSITDDKIVYSQREMNQLLDTIDDGNKGTGGIKLRCTTWGLLGFIKFTGPYYMLLITKKSTVAMIGGHYVYQIDGTELVPLTPARFKTDVRNTEESRFLAILNNLDLTRSFYYSYSYDITRTLQHNMAREREALAKGLSCTPHDDFNAMFVWNSHLLQPVVQALNDPFDWCRPIIHGYIDQAGK
;
A
#
# COMPACT_ATOMS: atom_id res chain seq x y z
N MET A 1 19.22 -42.79 76.81
CA MET A 1 20.49 -42.42 76.18
C MET A 1 20.45 -40.92 75.95
N ALA A 2 21.40 -40.22 76.58
CA ALA A 2 21.66 -38.79 76.54
C ALA A 2 22.09 -38.33 75.12
N ASP A 3 22.27 -37.06 74.73
CA ASP A 3 22.30 -35.78 75.44
C ASP A 3 22.16 -34.62 74.42
N GLN A 4 21.90 -33.41 74.91
CA GLN A 4 21.92 -32.12 74.20
C GLN A 4 23.35 -31.56 74.04
N THR A 5 23.55 -30.59 73.12
CA THR A 5 24.43 -29.36 73.14
C THR A 5 24.99 -29.03 71.74
N TYR A 6 25.48 -27.84 71.33
CA TYR A 6 25.26 -26.39 71.52
C TYR A 6 26.09 -25.68 70.37
N LEU A 7 25.71 -24.44 69.97
CA LEU A 7 26.43 -23.32 69.28
C LEU A 7 27.88 -23.46 68.72
N ASP A 8 28.19 -22.81 67.57
CA ASP A 8 28.99 -21.55 67.45
C ASP A 8 29.37 -21.15 65.99
N ASP A 9 29.64 -19.85 65.80
CA ASP A 9 29.99 -19.04 64.62
C ASP A 9 31.35 -19.35 63.93
N GLY A 10 31.55 -18.85 62.69
CA GLY A 10 32.91 -18.68 62.13
C GLY A 10 33.03 -18.42 60.62
N VAL A 11 33.38 -17.20 60.24
CA VAL A 11 33.83 -16.73 58.91
C VAL A 11 35.33 -17.08 58.68
N PRO A 12 35.80 -17.25 57.42
CA PRO A 12 36.92 -16.42 56.89
C PRO A 12 36.64 -15.99 55.42
N ILE A 13 36.75 -14.72 55.00
CA ILE A 13 37.91 -13.85 54.70
C ILE A 13 38.84 -14.30 53.54
N SER A 14 38.74 -13.51 52.47
CA SER A 14 39.72 -12.92 51.52
C SER A 14 40.66 -13.75 50.63
N GLY A 15 40.65 -13.33 49.35
CA GLY A 15 41.74 -13.44 48.38
C GLY A 15 41.64 -12.26 47.41
N SER A 16 42.36 -11.18 47.70
CA SER A 16 42.59 -9.99 46.88
C SER A 16 43.53 -10.29 45.71
N PHE A 17 43.43 -9.58 44.58
CA PHE A 17 44.60 -8.96 43.92
C PHE A 17 44.19 -7.80 43.02
N HIS A 18 45.11 -6.83 42.96
CA HIS A 18 44.99 -5.40 42.68
C HIS A 18 44.76 -4.95 41.22
N ASP A 19 44.27 -3.72 41.16
CA ASP A 19 44.32 -2.73 40.07
C ASP A 19 45.64 -2.64 39.31
N ASN A 20 45.57 -2.25 38.03
CA ASN A 20 46.31 -1.08 37.54
C ASN A 20 45.79 -0.57 36.20
N ILE A 21 45.43 0.72 36.21
CA ILE A 21 45.21 1.59 35.06
C ILE A 21 46.58 2.08 34.59
N ASN A 22 46.84 2.09 33.27
CA ASN A 22 47.62 3.16 32.63
C ASN A 22 47.40 3.19 31.11
N ASN A 23 47.12 4.41 30.64
CA ASN A 23 47.13 4.86 29.25
C ASN A 23 48.54 4.80 28.66
N GLU A 24 48.66 4.45 27.37
CA GLU A 24 49.51 5.19 26.43
C GLU A 24 49.10 4.91 24.97
N ALA A 25 49.19 5.95 24.16
CA ALA A 25 48.73 6.04 22.79
C ALA A 25 49.79 5.52 21.79
N ASP A 26 49.37 4.90 20.68
CA ASP A 26 49.91 5.25 19.36
C ASP A 26 49.08 4.67 18.19
N SER A 27 48.52 5.58 17.39
CA SER A 27 48.59 5.67 15.93
C SER A 27 48.69 4.38 15.08
N THR A 28 47.64 4.02 14.33
CA THR A 28 47.69 3.92 12.85
C THR A 28 46.28 3.94 12.23
N SER A 29 46.22 4.50 11.03
CA SER A 29 45.15 5.12 10.25
C SER A 29 44.20 4.22 9.43
N MET A 30 42.95 4.73 9.25
CA MET A 30 42.12 4.87 8.01
C MET A 30 41.81 3.61 7.16
N LEU A 31 40.59 3.31 6.69
CA LEU A 31 39.60 4.06 5.87
C LEU A 31 38.28 3.22 5.88
N GLY A 32 37.04 3.69 5.73
CA GLY A 32 36.42 5.00 5.53
C GLY A 32 34.90 4.78 5.35
N ARG A 33 34.06 5.47 6.14
CA ARG A 33 32.62 5.64 5.88
C ARG A 33 32.38 7.13 5.65
N THR A 34 32.03 7.51 4.44
CA THR A 34 31.58 8.85 4.07
C THR A 34 30.12 9.03 4.47
N GLU A 35 29.85 9.88 5.46
CA GLU A 35 28.53 10.48 5.68
C GLU A 35 28.25 11.54 4.60
N PRO A 36 27.00 11.67 4.11
CA PRO A 36 26.64 12.72 3.18
C PRO A 36 26.55 14.07 3.91
N ALA A 37 27.36 15.04 3.48
CA ALA A 37 27.29 16.42 3.94
C ALA A 37 26.08 17.12 3.31
N PHE A 38 25.09 17.50 4.11
CA PHE A 38 24.04 18.44 3.69
C PHE A 38 24.56 19.89 3.82
N PRO A 39 24.33 20.76 2.83
CA PRO A 39 24.69 22.17 2.95
C PRO A 39 23.71 22.90 3.89
N PRO A 40 24.17 23.84 4.73
CA PRO A 40 23.29 24.59 5.61
C PRO A 40 22.49 25.62 4.80
N LEU A 41 21.19 25.70 5.08
CA LEU A 41 20.31 26.74 4.55
C LEU A 41 20.64 28.07 5.21
N ARG A 42 21.02 29.07 4.40
CA ARG A 42 21.20 30.45 4.85
C ARG A 42 20.24 31.34 4.08
N ASN A 43 19.23 31.87 4.78
CA ASN A 43 18.46 33.02 4.35
C ASN A 43 19.31 34.26 4.57
N ASP A 44 19.46 35.11 3.56
CA ASP A 44 19.43 36.57 3.68
C ASP A 44 19.40 37.20 2.28
N ASP A 45 18.44 38.12 2.11
CA ASP A 45 18.29 39.00 0.94
C ASP A 45 19.36 40.12 0.94
N ILE A 46 19.59 40.67 -0.27
CA ILE A 46 20.18 41.98 -0.63
C ILE A 46 21.62 41.99 -1.19
N ALA A 47 21.65 42.17 -2.52
CA ALA A 47 22.55 42.94 -3.40
C ALA A 47 24.05 43.13 -3.05
N ASP A 48 24.94 42.70 -3.93
CA ASP A 48 25.66 43.55 -4.90
C ASP A 48 26.63 42.72 -5.77
N SER A 49 26.82 43.11 -7.04
CA SER A 49 27.74 42.47 -8.00
C SER A 49 29.19 42.91 -7.79
N PRO A 50 30.22 42.15 -8.24
CA PRO A 50 30.89 42.58 -9.48
C PRO A 50 31.55 41.49 -10.37
N SER A 51 31.55 41.81 -11.68
CA SER A 51 32.58 41.62 -12.73
C SER A 51 33.23 40.25 -13.08
N THR A 52 32.89 39.81 -14.31
CA THR A 52 33.78 39.50 -15.48
C THR A 52 34.98 38.56 -15.32
N ASP A 53 34.89 37.34 -15.88
CA ASP A 53 35.69 36.87 -17.03
C ASP A 53 35.37 35.41 -17.40
N ALA A 54 34.84 35.17 -18.61
CA ALA A 54 35.03 33.94 -19.39
C ALA A 54 34.36 34.07 -20.78
N GLN A 55 35.17 33.99 -21.82
CA GLN A 55 34.81 34.16 -23.24
C GLN A 55 34.50 32.79 -23.89
N PRO A 56 33.46 32.65 -24.76
CA PRO A 56 33.26 31.47 -25.61
C PRO A 56 33.86 31.64 -27.04
N PRO A 57 34.01 30.55 -27.83
CA PRO A 57 34.74 30.54 -29.11
C PRO A 57 33.93 31.13 -30.29
N PRO A 58 34.55 31.42 -31.45
CA PRO A 58 34.01 32.36 -32.44
C PRO A 58 33.00 31.71 -33.41
N ILE A 59 31.97 32.49 -33.74
CA ILE A 59 31.03 32.23 -34.84
C ILE A 59 31.45 33.07 -36.04
N ALA A 60 31.55 32.44 -37.21
CA ALA A 60 31.78 33.12 -38.48
C ALA A 60 30.46 33.67 -39.06
N GLY A 61 30.38 35.01 -39.14
CA GLY A 61 30.06 35.71 -40.39
C GLY A 61 28.62 36.15 -40.70
N ILE A 62 28.44 37.49 -40.68
CA ILE A 62 27.73 38.35 -41.67
C ILE A 62 26.19 38.46 -41.46
N ASP A 63 25.73 39.56 -40.85
CA ASP A 63 25.14 40.81 -41.43
C ASP A 63 23.77 40.55 -42.10
N ASP A 64 22.69 41.33 -41.93
CA ASP A 64 22.55 42.76 -41.66
C ASP A 64 21.07 43.07 -41.29
N ASN A 65 20.87 44.11 -40.47
CA ASN A 65 19.71 45.03 -40.39
C ASN A 65 18.25 44.56 -40.60
N ASP A 66 17.44 44.59 -39.53
CA ASP A 66 16.10 45.25 -39.54
C ASP A 66 15.64 45.60 -38.12
N ASP A 67 15.88 46.84 -37.68
CA ASP A 67 15.54 47.37 -36.34
C ASP A 67 14.09 47.89 -36.26
N ASN A 68 13.08 47.06 -36.53
CA ASN A 68 11.66 47.39 -36.25
C ASN A 68 10.76 46.15 -36.07
N GLU A 69 10.91 45.39 -34.98
CA GLU A 69 9.85 44.47 -34.51
C GLU A 69 9.58 44.71 -33.02
N PRO A 70 8.36 45.10 -32.59
CA PRO A 70 8.05 45.23 -31.17
C PRO A 70 8.10 43.86 -30.49
N ALA A 71 8.68 43.79 -29.29
CA ALA A 71 8.75 42.60 -28.46
C ALA A 71 7.35 42.14 -28.01
N ILE A 72 6.63 41.46 -28.89
CA ILE A 72 5.35 40.81 -28.62
C ILE A 72 5.62 39.33 -28.40
N ALA A 73 5.29 38.83 -27.20
CA ALA A 73 5.40 37.41 -26.89
C ALA A 73 4.48 36.59 -27.83
N LYS A 74 5.08 35.74 -28.66
CA LYS A 74 4.32 34.80 -29.50
C LYS A 74 3.75 33.70 -28.60
N PRO A 75 2.42 33.46 -28.61
CA PRO A 75 1.84 32.39 -27.80
C PRO A 75 2.33 31.03 -28.29
N PHE A 76 2.72 30.18 -27.36
CA PHE A 76 3.07 28.79 -27.65
C PHE A 76 1.84 28.06 -28.22
N ALA A 77 2.01 27.41 -29.36
CA ALA A 77 0.96 26.57 -29.93
C ALA A 77 0.67 25.40 -28.97
N ARG A 78 -0.55 25.33 -28.44
CA ARG A 78 -1.05 24.10 -27.81
C ARG A 78 -1.08 23.03 -28.89
N ALA A 79 -0.36 21.93 -28.68
CA ALA A 79 -0.58 20.73 -29.48
C ALA A 79 -2.04 20.29 -29.30
N ASN A 80 -2.79 20.22 -30.40
CA ASN A 80 -4.15 19.69 -30.38
C ASN A 80 -4.10 18.24 -29.89
N SER A 81 -5.03 17.88 -29.00
CA SER A 81 -5.27 16.49 -28.63
C SER A 81 -5.48 15.66 -29.90
N PRO A 82 -4.91 14.45 -30.00
CA PRO A 82 -5.08 13.63 -31.20
C PRO A 82 -6.57 13.35 -31.40
N ALA A 83 -7.06 13.65 -32.61
CA ALA A 83 -8.44 13.40 -33.00
C ALA A 83 -8.76 11.91 -32.87
N SER A 84 -9.93 11.60 -32.29
CA SER A 84 -10.45 10.24 -32.20
C SER A 84 -10.57 9.61 -33.58
N ALA A 85 -9.61 8.77 -33.96
CA ALA A 85 -9.69 7.97 -35.17
C ALA A 85 -10.71 6.84 -34.96
N CYS A 86 -11.71 6.79 -35.82
CA CYS A 86 -12.71 5.72 -35.89
C CYS A 86 -12.02 4.36 -36.08
N ARG A 87 -12.26 3.41 -35.17
CA ARG A 87 -11.80 2.01 -35.31
C ARG A 87 -12.76 1.23 -36.20
N GLY A 88 -12.24 0.60 -37.25
CA GLY A 88 -12.87 -0.55 -37.90
C GLY A 88 -12.67 -1.83 -37.06
N PRO A 89 -13.45 -2.89 -37.27
CA PRO A 89 -13.43 -4.06 -36.40
C PRO A 89 -12.35 -5.04 -36.88
N ALA A 90 -11.26 -5.18 -36.13
CA ALA A 90 -10.32 -6.29 -36.31
C ALA A 90 -9.60 -6.61 -34.99
N ASN A 91 -9.97 -7.76 -34.41
CA ASN A 91 -9.26 -8.56 -33.41
C ASN A 91 -8.37 -7.81 -32.39
N ASP A 92 -9.01 -7.29 -31.35
CA ASP A 92 -8.39 -6.48 -30.30
C ASP A 92 -8.57 -7.14 -28.90
N ASP A 93 -8.62 -8.48 -28.84
CA ASP A 93 -9.16 -9.20 -27.67
C ASP A 93 -8.14 -9.51 -26.56
N LYS A 94 -6.82 -9.37 -26.82
CA LYS A 94 -5.76 -9.70 -25.84
C LYS A 94 -5.05 -8.50 -25.22
N THR A 95 -5.25 -7.30 -25.75
CA THR A 95 -4.50 -6.08 -25.35
C THR A 95 -5.38 -5.04 -24.68
N HIS A 96 -6.71 -5.16 -24.78
CA HIS A 96 -7.67 -4.52 -23.86
C HIS A 96 -7.82 -5.27 -22.53
N GLU A 97 -7.15 -6.41 -22.40
CA GLU A 97 -7.35 -7.40 -21.34
C GLU A 97 -6.82 -7.02 -19.94
N ARG A 98 -6.22 -5.84 -19.74
CA ARG A 98 -5.75 -5.37 -18.41
C ARG A 98 -6.36 -4.05 -17.95
N LEU A 99 -7.23 -3.44 -18.78
CA LEU A 99 -8.28 -2.51 -18.32
C LEU A 99 -9.46 -3.29 -17.67
N VAL A 100 -9.26 -4.57 -17.44
CA VAL A 100 -10.21 -5.66 -17.19
C VAL A 100 -10.68 -5.66 -15.76
N TYR A 101 -11.91 -5.18 -15.61
CA TYR A 101 -12.83 -5.46 -14.50
C TYR A 101 -12.19 -5.34 -13.12
N LYS A 102 -11.80 -4.10 -12.78
CA LYS A 102 -11.49 -3.76 -11.40
C LYS A 102 -12.71 -4.12 -10.54
N MET A 103 -12.46 -4.80 -9.44
CA MET A 103 -13.51 -5.12 -8.49
C MET A 103 -13.79 -3.90 -7.63
N HIS A 104 -15.08 -3.64 -7.40
CA HIS A 104 -15.54 -2.48 -6.65
C HIS A 104 -16.37 -2.85 -5.43
N LYS A 105 -16.99 -4.04 -5.45
CA LYS A 105 -17.88 -4.52 -4.39
C LYS A 105 -17.52 -5.95 -4.08
N PHE A 106 -17.37 -6.24 -2.80
CA PHE A 106 -16.91 -7.53 -2.32
C PHE A 106 -17.90 -8.09 -1.29
N SER A 107 -18.10 -9.40 -1.31
CA SER A 107 -18.92 -10.11 -0.33
C SER A 107 -18.05 -11.13 0.38
N LEU A 108 -17.93 -11.00 1.71
CA LEU A 108 -17.18 -11.93 2.54
C LEU A 108 -18.12 -13.03 3.02
N TYR A 109 -17.81 -14.25 2.60
CA TYR A 109 -18.46 -15.46 3.09
C TYR A 109 -17.54 -16.22 4.04
N GLU A 110 -18.14 -16.84 5.03
CA GLU A 110 -17.49 -17.60 6.09
C GLU A 110 -17.97 -19.04 6.07
N THR A 111 -17.02 -19.97 6.15
CA THR A 111 -17.24 -21.39 6.46
C THR A 111 -16.40 -21.75 7.68
N ALA A 112 -16.56 -22.96 8.23
CA ALA A 112 -15.80 -23.38 9.41
C ALA A 112 -14.27 -23.36 9.20
N SER A 113 -13.80 -23.59 7.97
CA SER A 113 -12.37 -23.71 7.63
C SER A 113 -11.82 -22.58 6.77
N ARG A 114 -12.67 -21.85 6.03
CA ARG A 114 -12.21 -20.84 5.06
C ARG A 114 -13.09 -19.60 5.03
N TYR A 115 -12.48 -18.48 4.66
CA TYR A 115 -13.20 -17.32 4.15
C TYR A 115 -13.13 -17.29 2.63
N TYR A 116 -14.21 -16.81 2.01
CA TYR A 116 -14.30 -16.58 0.59
C TYR A 116 -14.68 -15.13 0.35
N ILE A 117 -13.84 -14.37 -0.38
CA ILE A 117 -14.17 -13.01 -0.80
C ILE A 117 -14.61 -13.09 -2.26
N VAL A 118 -15.88 -12.83 -2.53
CA VAL A 118 -16.41 -12.72 -3.89
C VAL A 118 -16.32 -11.26 -4.30
N GLY A 119 -15.47 -10.95 -5.27
CA GLY A 119 -15.32 -9.60 -5.82
C GLY A 119 -16.12 -9.45 -7.11
N GLY A 120 -17.00 -8.47 -7.16
CA GLY A 120 -17.77 -8.07 -8.34
C GLY A 120 -17.21 -6.81 -8.99
N ASP A 121 -17.25 -6.78 -10.32
CA ASP A 121 -16.93 -5.60 -11.10
C ASP A 121 -18.01 -4.51 -10.99
N VAL A 122 -17.74 -3.30 -11.50
CA VAL A 122 -18.69 -2.18 -11.43
C VAL A 122 -20.01 -2.48 -12.18
N THR A 123 -19.98 -3.38 -13.17
CA THR A 123 -21.17 -3.75 -13.94
C THR A 123 -21.97 -4.89 -13.30
N GLU A 124 -21.46 -5.50 -12.23
CA GLU A 124 -22.01 -6.70 -11.58
C GLU A 124 -22.27 -7.86 -12.56
N ARG A 125 -21.42 -7.99 -13.59
CA ARG A 125 -21.51 -9.06 -14.59
C ARG A 125 -20.40 -10.10 -14.44
N ARG A 126 -19.28 -9.69 -13.86
CA ARG A 126 -18.07 -10.50 -13.74
C ARG A 126 -17.66 -10.55 -12.28
N TYR A 127 -17.40 -11.77 -11.83
CA TYR A 127 -17.05 -12.06 -10.46
C TYR A 127 -15.75 -12.87 -10.42
N ARG A 128 -14.94 -12.67 -9.39
CA ARG A 128 -13.84 -13.57 -9.02
C ARG A 128 -13.96 -13.93 -7.55
N ILE A 129 -13.24 -14.96 -7.13
CA ILE A 129 -13.28 -15.44 -5.74
C ILE A 129 -11.87 -15.59 -5.18
N LEU A 130 -11.63 -14.96 -4.03
CA LEU A 130 -10.42 -15.13 -3.24
C LEU A 130 -10.70 -16.11 -2.10
N LYS A 131 -9.82 -17.07 -1.91
CA LYS A 131 -9.93 -18.09 -0.86
C LYS A 131 -8.87 -17.81 0.21
N ILE A 132 -9.29 -17.78 1.47
CA ILE A 132 -8.42 -17.52 2.61
C ILE A 132 -8.61 -18.66 3.61
N ASP A 133 -7.52 -19.31 4.01
CA ASP A 133 -7.57 -20.38 5.00
C ASP A 133 -7.71 -19.83 6.42
N ARG A 134 -8.50 -20.52 7.25
CA ARG A 134 -8.65 -20.24 8.69
C ARG A 134 -8.02 -21.31 9.57
N THR A 135 -7.58 -22.42 8.98
CA THR A 135 -7.12 -23.61 9.71
C THR A 135 -5.61 -23.69 9.88
N SER A 136 -4.86 -22.76 9.30
CA SER A 136 -3.39 -22.71 9.42
C SER A 136 -2.97 -22.59 10.89
N GLU A 137 -2.47 -23.68 11.47
CA GLU A 137 -1.94 -23.72 12.83
C GLU A 137 -0.56 -23.05 12.91
N ASP A 138 0.20 -23.09 11.82
CA ASP A 138 1.56 -22.56 11.70
C ASP A 138 1.64 -21.04 11.54
N SER A 139 0.53 -20.34 11.79
CA SER A 139 0.56 -18.89 11.91
C SER A 139 0.92 -18.17 10.60
N ASP A 140 0.83 -18.87 9.47
CA ASP A 140 1.10 -18.38 8.11
C ASP A 140 -0.19 -18.08 7.35
N LEU A 141 -0.19 -16.99 6.58
CA LEU A 141 -1.32 -16.53 5.80
C LEU A 141 -1.40 -17.28 4.46
N SER A 142 -2.40 -18.15 4.31
CA SER A 142 -2.67 -18.85 3.05
C SER A 142 -3.82 -18.19 2.30
N ILE A 143 -3.49 -17.52 1.20
CA ILE A 143 -4.45 -16.87 0.30
C ILE A 143 -4.27 -17.43 -1.10
N THR A 144 -5.37 -17.74 -1.77
CA THR A 144 -5.34 -18.23 -3.15
C THR A 144 -6.40 -17.52 -3.99
N ASP A 145 -5.96 -16.98 -5.13
CA ASP A 145 -6.80 -16.43 -6.18
C ASP A 145 -6.80 -17.40 -7.36
N ASP A 146 -7.98 -17.89 -7.75
CA ASP A 146 -8.10 -18.81 -8.88
C ASP A 146 -7.99 -18.11 -10.25
N LYS A 147 -8.04 -16.77 -10.27
CA LYS A 147 -8.00 -15.92 -11.47
C LYS A 147 -9.09 -16.21 -12.49
N ILE A 148 -10.11 -16.99 -12.13
CA ILE A 148 -11.21 -17.34 -13.03
C ILE A 148 -12.27 -16.24 -12.94
N VAL A 149 -12.71 -15.75 -14.09
CA VAL A 149 -13.81 -14.81 -14.19
C VAL A 149 -15.12 -15.57 -14.38
N TYR A 150 -15.99 -15.48 -13.40
CA TYR A 150 -17.29 -16.13 -13.37
C TYR A 150 -18.40 -15.15 -13.77
N SER A 151 -19.42 -15.65 -14.45
CA SER A 151 -20.71 -14.98 -14.55
C SER A 151 -21.48 -15.07 -13.23
N GLN A 152 -22.53 -14.26 -13.08
CA GLN A 152 -23.40 -14.32 -11.90
C GLN A 152 -23.97 -15.72 -11.64
N ARG A 153 -24.36 -16.45 -12.70
CA ARG A 153 -24.94 -17.80 -12.58
C ARG A 153 -23.90 -18.81 -12.10
N GLU A 154 -22.71 -18.78 -12.69
CA GLU A 154 -21.60 -19.67 -12.32
C GLU A 154 -21.12 -19.39 -10.89
N MET A 155 -21.07 -18.12 -10.49
CA MET A 155 -20.70 -17.74 -9.12
C MET A 155 -21.74 -18.25 -8.11
N ASN A 156 -23.03 -18.10 -8.38
CA ASN A 156 -24.08 -18.64 -7.52
C ASN A 156 -23.99 -20.17 -7.41
N GLN A 157 -23.82 -20.87 -8.54
CA GLN A 157 -23.64 -22.33 -8.54
C GLN A 157 -22.40 -22.77 -7.75
N LEU A 158 -21.31 -22.01 -7.84
CA LEU A 158 -20.09 -22.25 -7.06
C LEU A 158 -20.35 -22.10 -5.56
N LEU A 159 -21.05 -21.03 -5.15
CA LEU A 159 -21.42 -20.80 -3.75
C LEU A 159 -22.36 -21.89 -3.23
N ASP A 160 -23.33 -22.33 -4.03
CA ASP A 160 -24.24 -23.43 -3.67
C ASP A 160 -23.48 -24.74 -3.48
N THR A 161 -22.52 -25.04 -4.37
CA THR A 161 -21.66 -26.23 -4.25
C THR A 161 -20.79 -26.17 -3.00
N ILE A 162 -20.28 -24.99 -2.65
CA ILE A 162 -19.52 -24.78 -1.41
C ILE A 162 -20.44 -24.94 -0.20
N ASP A 163 -21.67 -24.43 -0.24
CA ASP A 163 -22.65 -24.61 0.83
C ASP A 163 -22.92 -26.09 1.07
N ASP A 164 -23.26 -26.83 0.02
CA ASP A 164 -23.55 -28.25 0.06
C ASP A 164 -22.39 -29.06 0.64
N GLY A 165 -21.15 -28.76 0.21
CA GLY A 165 -19.95 -29.39 0.74
C GLY A 165 -19.66 -29.07 2.22
N ASN A 166 -20.18 -27.96 2.73
CA ASN A 166 -19.97 -27.50 4.11
C ASN A 166 -21.21 -27.63 5.00
N LYS A 167 -22.32 -28.21 4.52
CA LYS A 167 -23.57 -28.40 5.28
C LYS A 167 -23.35 -29.06 6.63
N GLY A 168 -22.47 -30.07 6.70
CA GLY A 168 -22.12 -30.75 7.95
C GLY A 168 -21.43 -29.86 9.00
N THR A 169 -20.87 -28.72 8.59
CA THR A 169 -20.20 -27.74 9.46
C THR A 169 -20.98 -26.42 9.60
N GLY A 170 -22.23 -26.39 9.15
CA GLY A 170 -23.10 -25.22 9.23
C GLY A 170 -23.20 -24.38 7.95
N GLY A 171 -22.72 -24.91 6.82
CA GLY A 171 -22.85 -24.29 5.49
C GLY A 171 -21.93 -23.09 5.29
N ILE A 172 -22.18 -22.36 4.21
CA ILE A 172 -21.57 -21.06 3.92
C ILE A 172 -22.47 -19.94 4.46
N LYS A 173 -21.87 -18.94 5.10
CA LYS A 173 -22.61 -17.80 5.67
C LYS A 173 -22.05 -16.50 5.14
N LEU A 174 -22.92 -15.61 4.69
CA LEU A 174 -22.51 -14.24 4.37
C LEU A 174 -22.20 -13.51 5.67
N ARG A 175 -20.95 -13.08 5.85
CA ARG A 175 -20.49 -12.38 7.06
C ARG A 175 -20.70 -10.88 6.97
N CYS A 176 -20.27 -10.27 5.88
CA CYS A 176 -20.49 -8.86 5.58
C CYS A 176 -20.23 -8.54 4.09
N THR A 177 -20.66 -7.36 3.66
CA THR A 177 -20.25 -6.76 2.38
C THR A 177 -19.16 -5.74 2.65
N THR A 178 -18.14 -5.72 1.80
CA THR A 178 -16.98 -4.83 1.92
C THR A 178 -16.73 -4.11 0.60
N TRP A 179 -16.20 -2.90 0.69
CA TRP A 179 -15.82 -2.06 -0.44
C TRP A 179 -14.33 -2.14 -0.78
N GLY A 180 -13.55 -2.89 -0.01
CA GLY A 180 -12.13 -3.09 -0.26
C GLY A 180 -11.44 -3.76 0.92
N LEU A 181 -10.37 -4.48 0.61
CA LEU A 181 -9.48 -5.10 1.58
C LEU A 181 -8.31 -4.15 1.85
N LEU A 182 -8.12 -3.72 3.11
CA LEU A 182 -6.97 -2.89 3.47
C LEU A 182 -5.70 -3.72 3.61
N GLY A 183 -5.85 -5.00 3.95
CA GLY A 183 -4.77 -5.98 4.05
C GLY A 183 -4.92 -6.86 5.28
N PHE A 184 -3.79 -7.44 5.68
CA PHE A 184 -3.73 -8.37 6.80
C PHE A 184 -2.67 -7.92 7.79
N ILE A 185 -2.95 -8.10 9.08
CA ILE A 185 -2.02 -7.79 10.16
C ILE A 185 -1.94 -8.98 11.10
N LYS A 186 -0.76 -9.22 11.64
CA LYS A 186 -0.50 -10.21 12.67
C LYS A 186 0.20 -9.53 13.84
N PHE A 187 -0.23 -9.87 15.05
CA PHE A 187 0.37 -9.41 16.29
C PHE A 187 1.15 -10.58 16.92
N THR A 188 0.73 -11.07 18.09
CA THR A 188 1.34 -12.24 18.76
C THR A 188 0.53 -13.51 18.55
N GLY A 189 -0.73 -13.40 18.10
CA GLY A 189 -1.62 -14.51 17.80
C GLY A 189 -1.95 -14.66 16.30
N PRO A 190 -3.24 -14.78 15.95
CA PRO A 190 -3.66 -15.08 14.59
C PRO A 190 -3.50 -13.88 13.66
N TYR A 191 -3.63 -14.12 12.36
CA TYR A 191 -3.83 -13.04 11.40
C TYR A 191 -5.22 -12.42 11.56
N TYR A 192 -5.30 -11.13 11.31
CA TYR A 192 -6.53 -10.37 11.20
C TYR A 192 -6.62 -9.77 9.81
N MET A 193 -7.81 -9.81 9.24
CA MET A 193 -8.16 -9.20 7.97
C MET A 193 -8.88 -7.88 8.23
N LEU A 194 -8.38 -6.79 7.64
CA LEU A 194 -8.95 -5.46 7.83
C LEU A 194 -9.71 -5.03 6.56
N LEU A 195 -11.00 -4.76 6.72
CA LEU A 195 -11.94 -4.51 5.63
C LEU A 195 -12.52 -3.11 5.68
N ILE A 196 -12.86 -2.55 4.53
CA ILE A 196 -13.65 -1.31 4.40
C ILE A 196 -15.13 -1.69 4.34
N THR A 197 -15.93 -1.33 5.33
CA THR A 197 -17.37 -1.63 5.36
C THR A 197 -18.24 -0.51 4.82
N LYS A 198 -17.76 0.74 4.90
CA LYS A 198 -18.45 1.93 4.39
C LYS A 198 -17.48 2.89 3.72
N LYS A 199 -17.96 3.60 2.71
CA LYS A 199 -17.22 4.63 1.98
C LYS A 199 -18.15 5.73 1.49
N SER A 200 -17.62 6.93 1.35
CA SER A 200 -18.28 8.08 0.74
C SER A 200 -17.46 8.59 -0.43
N THR A 201 -18.10 9.08 -1.49
CA THR A 201 -17.40 9.74 -2.60
C THR A 201 -17.12 11.18 -2.21
N VAL A 202 -15.86 11.60 -2.21
CA VAL A 202 -15.46 12.94 -1.76
C VAL A 202 -14.91 13.83 -2.88
N ALA A 203 -14.41 13.23 -3.96
CA ALA A 203 -13.90 13.98 -5.10
C ALA A 203 -13.99 13.16 -6.40
N MET A 204 -13.85 13.86 -7.52
CA MET A 204 -13.74 13.35 -8.87
C MET A 204 -12.59 14.06 -9.61
N ILE A 205 -11.59 13.29 -10.01
CA ILE A 205 -10.38 13.77 -10.72
C ILE A 205 -10.39 13.14 -12.11
N GLY A 206 -10.65 13.93 -13.16
CA GLY A 206 -10.59 13.43 -14.55
C GLY A 206 -11.51 12.23 -14.83
N GLY A 207 -12.68 12.16 -14.18
CA GLY A 207 -13.60 11.02 -14.29
C GLY A 207 -13.34 9.88 -13.29
N HIS A 208 -12.25 9.95 -12.51
CA HIS A 208 -11.96 8.99 -11.46
C HIS A 208 -12.49 9.47 -10.11
N TYR A 209 -13.30 8.63 -9.47
CA TYR A 209 -13.80 8.91 -8.13
C TYR A 209 -12.74 8.61 -7.06
N VAL A 210 -12.66 9.49 -6.08
CA VAL A 210 -11.90 9.30 -4.85
C VAL A 210 -12.89 9.13 -3.71
N TYR A 211 -12.62 8.13 -2.87
CA TYR A 211 -13.48 7.74 -1.77
C TYR A 211 -12.78 7.96 -0.44
N GLN A 212 -13.54 8.43 0.54
CA GLN A 212 -13.16 8.40 1.94
C GLN A 212 -13.65 7.09 2.57
N ILE A 213 -12.86 6.54 3.48
CA ILE A 213 -13.25 5.40 4.31
C ILE A 213 -14.16 5.93 5.42
N ASP A 214 -15.37 5.39 5.55
CA ASP A 214 -16.34 5.79 6.60
C ASP A 214 -16.55 4.69 7.65
N GLY A 215 -16.00 3.50 7.41
CA GLY A 215 -16.18 2.36 8.30
C GLY A 215 -15.22 1.23 7.95
N THR A 216 -14.67 0.62 8.99
CA THR A 216 -13.79 -0.55 8.89
C THR A 216 -14.28 -1.68 9.78
N GLU A 217 -13.90 -2.91 9.46
CA GLU A 217 -14.13 -4.08 10.30
C GLU A 217 -12.86 -4.93 10.34
N LEU A 218 -12.45 -5.34 11.53
CA LEU A 218 -11.32 -6.24 11.75
C LEU A 218 -11.86 -7.66 11.99
N VAL A 219 -11.55 -8.59 11.09
CA VAL A 219 -12.05 -9.97 11.12
C VAL A 219 -10.89 -10.92 11.44
N PRO A 220 -10.95 -11.70 12.53
CA PRO A 220 -9.90 -12.67 12.84
C PRO A 220 -9.92 -13.87 11.89
N LEU A 221 -8.74 -14.29 11.43
CA LEU A 221 -8.53 -15.51 10.65
C LEU A 221 -8.29 -16.71 11.58
N THR A 222 -9.29 -16.99 12.42
CA THR A 222 -9.24 -18.10 13.37
C THR A 222 -10.34 -19.12 13.07
N PRO A 223 -10.16 -20.41 13.40
CA PRO A 223 -11.23 -21.39 13.33
C PRO A 223 -12.40 -21.00 14.25
N ALA A 224 -13.62 -21.45 13.91
CA ALA A 224 -14.83 -21.11 14.68
C ALA A 224 -14.78 -21.51 16.18
N ARG A 225 -13.93 -22.48 16.56
CA ARG A 225 -13.76 -22.94 17.95
C ARG A 225 -12.52 -22.36 18.63
N PHE A 226 -11.84 -21.40 18.00
CA PHE A 226 -10.66 -20.78 18.57
C PHE A 226 -11.04 -20.01 19.84
N LYS A 227 -10.40 -20.37 20.94
CA LYS A 227 -10.51 -19.63 22.20
C LYS A 227 -9.33 -18.69 22.28
N THR A 228 -9.59 -17.39 22.36
CA THR A 228 -8.56 -16.41 22.66
C THR A 228 -7.86 -16.82 23.94
N ASP A 229 -6.53 -16.96 23.88
CA ASP A 229 -5.75 -17.25 25.07
C ASP A 229 -5.82 -16.05 26.01
N VAL A 230 -6.52 -16.22 27.13
CA VAL A 230 -6.70 -15.18 28.17
C VAL A 230 -5.35 -14.76 28.77
N ARG A 231 -4.31 -15.59 28.63
CA ARG A 231 -2.94 -15.27 29.06
C ARG A 231 -2.23 -14.28 28.14
N ASN A 232 -2.72 -14.08 26.91
CA ASN A 232 -2.11 -13.19 25.95
C ASN A 232 -2.64 -11.75 26.14
N THR A 233 -2.18 -11.10 27.22
CA THR A 233 -2.50 -9.70 27.51
C THR A 233 -1.97 -8.74 26.45
N GLU A 234 -0.85 -9.09 25.81
CA GLU A 234 -0.23 -8.27 24.78
C GLU A 234 -1.07 -8.21 23.50
N GLU A 235 -1.69 -9.31 23.08
CA GLU A 235 -2.60 -9.33 21.93
C GLU A 235 -3.76 -8.34 22.13
N SER A 236 -4.39 -8.39 23.30
CA SER A 236 -5.50 -7.48 23.63
C SER A 236 -5.04 -6.02 23.67
N ARG A 237 -3.80 -5.77 24.12
CA ARG A 237 -3.19 -4.45 24.12
C ARG A 237 -2.95 -3.93 22.69
N PHE A 238 -2.41 -4.76 21.78
CA PHE A 238 -2.18 -4.37 20.39
C PHE A 238 -3.49 -4.09 19.64
N LEU A 239 -4.52 -4.92 19.87
CA LEU A 239 -5.86 -4.68 19.34
C LEU A 239 -6.46 -3.36 19.85
N ALA A 240 -6.27 -3.04 21.14
CA ALA A 240 -6.70 -1.76 21.69
C ALA A 240 -5.98 -0.57 21.04
N ILE A 241 -4.66 -0.68 20.80
CA ILE A 241 -3.89 0.36 20.11
C ILE A 241 -4.38 0.53 18.67
N LEU A 242 -4.63 -0.56 17.95
CA LEU A 242 -5.17 -0.49 16.58
C LEU A 242 -6.57 0.12 16.56
N ASN A 243 -7.43 -0.20 17.53
CA ASN A 243 -8.78 0.37 17.62
C ASN A 243 -8.79 1.87 17.96
N ASN A 244 -7.71 2.39 18.57
CA ASN A 244 -7.56 3.83 18.79
C ASN A 244 -7.22 4.59 17.50
N LEU A 245 -6.72 3.90 16.47
CA LEU A 245 -6.48 4.49 15.17
C LEU A 245 -7.81 4.59 14.41
N ASP A 246 -8.31 5.81 14.28
CA ASP A 246 -9.52 6.07 13.53
C ASP A 246 -9.26 6.11 12.02
N LEU A 247 -9.45 4.96 11.37
CA LEU A 247 -9.34 4.82 9.91
C LEU A 247 -10.51 5.46 9.14
N THR A 248 -11.53 5.98 9.84
CA THR A 248 -12.70 6.59 9.20
C THR A 248 -12.53 8.09 8.92
N ARG A 249 -11.42 8.66 9.38
CA ARG A 249 -11.11 10.09 9.22
C ARG A 249 -9.83 10.26 8.42
N SER A 250 -9.89 11.10 7.39
CA SER A 250 -8.70 11.51 6.65
C SER A 250 -7.99 10.38 5.88
N PHE A 251 -8.65 9.25 5.63
CA PHE A 251 -8.15 8.17 4.80
C PHE A 251 -8.92 8.07 3.48
N TYR A 252 -8.17 8.03 2.38
CA TYR A 252 -8.73 8.07 1.04
C TYR A 252 -8.13 6.98 0.16
N TYR A 253 -8.91 6.55 -0.83
CA TYR A 253 -8.48 5.62 -1.87
C TYR A 253 -9.29 5.83 -3.14
N SER A 254 -8.79 5.30 -4.26
CA SER A 254 -9.54 5.21 -5.51
C SER A 254 -9.38 3.82 -6.10
N TYR A 255 -10.44 3.29 -6.69
CA TYR A 255 -10.33 2.04 -7.44
C TYR A 255 -9.59 2.26 -8.76
N SER A 256 -9.79 3.41 -9.40
CA SER A 256 -9.41 3.61 -10.80
C SER A 256 -8.17 4.48 -10.98
N TYR A 257 -7.81 5.29 -9.98
CA TYR A 257 -6.73 6.28 -10.07
C TYR A 257 -5.70 6.13 -8.95
N ASP A 258 -4.44 6.36 -9.27
CA ASP A 258 -3.35 6.35 -8.30
C ASP A 258 -3.26 7.69 -7.57
N ILE A 259 -3.80 7.75 -6.36
CA ILE A 259 -3.74 8.95 -5.50
C ILE A 259 -2.45 9.06 -4.67
N THR A 260 -1.52 8.11 -4.80
CA THR A 260 -0.23 8.13 -4.08
C THR A 260 0.81 9.00 -4.81
N ARG A 261 0.57 9.30 -6.09
CA ARG A 261 1.43 10.10 -6.96
C ARG A 261 0.75 11.42 -7.34
N THR A 262 1.54 12.40 -7.75
CA THR A 262 1.03 13.69 -8.22
C THR A 262 0.35 13.54 -9.59
N LEU A 263 -0.58 14.45 -9.91
CA LEU A 263 -1.23 14.49 -11.22
C LEU A 263 -0.21 14.59 -12.36
N GLN A 264 0.82 15.43 -12.19
CA GLN A 264 1.90 15.57 -13.18
C GLN A 264 2.58 14.23 -13.47
N HIS A 265 2.91 13.46 -12.43
CA HIS A 265 3.54 12.16 -12.58
C HIS A 265 2.62 11.17 -13.30
N ASN A 266 1.36 11.08 -12.86
CA ASN A 266 0.39 10.18 -13.49
C ASN A 266 0.16 10.53 -14.97
N MET A 267 0.01 11.81 -15.30
CA MET A 267 -0.17 12.25 -16.69
C MET A 267 1.06 11.99 -17.56
N ALA A 268 2.27 12.19 -17.03
CA ALA A 268 3.50 11.86 -17.75
C ALA A 268 3.58 10.35 -18.03
N ARG A 269 3.30 9.52 -17.01
CA ARG A 269 3.31 8.05 -17.10
C ARG A 269 2.32 7.54 -18.15
N GLU A 270 1.08 8.04 -18.14
CA GLU A 270 0.07 7.66 -19.13
C GLU A 270 0.46 8.08 -20.55
N ARG A 271 1.03 9.28 -20.73
CA ARG A 271 1.52 9.73 -22.05
C ARG A 271 2.67 8.87 -22.56
N GLU A 272 3.59 8.47 -21.71
CA GLU A 272 4.68 7.57 -22.07
C GLU A 272 4.17 6.18 -22.46
N ALA A 273 3.19 5.63 -21.73
CA ALA A 273 2.56 4.35 -22.09
C ALA A 273 1.89 4.43 -23.46
N LEU A 274 1.11 5.49 -23.72
CA LEU A 274 0.48 5.73 -25.01
C LEU A 274 1.52 5.86 -26.14
N ALA A 275 2.61 6.58 -25.91
CA ALA A 275 3.70 6.71 -26.89
C ALA A 275 4.37 5.37 -27.21
N LYS A 276 4.45 4.46 -26.22
CA LYS A 276 4.95 3.08 -26.37
C LYS A 276 3.91 2.11 -26.95
N GLY A 277 2.70 2.58 -27.28
CA GLY A 277 1.60 1.74 -27.77
C GLY A 277 0.97 0.84 -26.71
N LEU A 278 1.28 1.05 -25.43
CA LEU A 278 0.67 0.34 -24.31
C LEU A 278 -0.70 0.97 -24.01
N SER A 279 -1.71 0.11 -23.84
CA SER A 279 -3.09 0.52 -23.52
C SER A 279 -3.27 0.96 -22.07
N CYS A 280 -2.34 0.61 -21.18
CA CYS A 280 -2.38 0.97 -19.75
C CYS A 280 -0.99 0.89 -19.11
N THR A 281 -0.77 1.71 -18.08
CA THR A 281 0.44 1.65 -17.26
C THR A 281 0.44 0.43 -16.33
N PRO A 282 1.61 -0.17 -16.02
CA PRO A 282 1.71 -1.20 -14.98
C PRO A 282 1.12 -0.67 -13.68
N HIS A 283 0.19 -1.43 -13.10
CA HIS A 283 -0.68 -0.94 -12.04
C HIS A 283 -0.01 -0.84 -10.66
N ASP A 284 1.30 -1.10 -10.60
CA ASP A 284 1.98 -1.48 -9.37
C ASP A 284 3.10 -0.49 -8.95
N ASP A 285 3.29 0.62 -9.68
CA ASP A 285 4.26 1.68 -9.33
C ASP A 285 3.64 2.75 -8.42
N PHE A 286 3.09 2.32 -7.30
CA PHE A 286 2.61 3.21 -6.25
C PHE A 286 3.78 3.88 -5.53
N ASN A 287 3.58 5.12 -5.07
CA ASN A 287 4.58 5.78 -4.24
C ASN A 287 4.56 5.22 -2.82
N ALA A 288 5.52 4.34 -2.51
CA ALA A 288 5.64 3.69 -1.21
C ALA A 288 5.64 4.67 -0.01
N MET A 289 6.10 5.91 -0.19
CA MET A 289 6.06 6.95 0.86
C MET A 289 4.63 7.30 1.30
N PHE A 290 3.67 7.25 0.38
CA PHE A 290 2.28 7.66 0.63
C PHE A 290 1.31 6.47 0.74
N VAL A 291 1.76 5.24 0.46
CA VAL A 291 0.97 4.02 0.70
C VAL A 291 0.94 3.73 2.20
N TRP A 292 -0.09 4.24 2.88
CA TRP A 292 -0.20 4.13 4.33
C TRP A 292 -0.33 2.67 4.79
N ASN A 293 -1.10 1.86 4.08
CA ASN A 293 -1.32 0.44 4.40
C ASN A 293 -0.22 -0.49 3.85
N SER A 294 0.97 0.02 3.51
CA SER A 294 2.05 -0.79 2.90
C SER A 294 2.39 -2.04 3.72
N HIS A 295 2.46 -1.91 5.04
CA HIS A 295 2.71 -3.06 5.92
C HIS A 295 1.57 -4.08 5.89
N LEU A 296 0.30 -3.63 5.87
CA LEU A 296 -0.87 -4.52 5.78
C LEU A 296 -0.93 -5.28 4.45
N LEU A 297 -0.35 -4.68 3.39
CA LEU A 297 -0.34 -5.26 2.05
C LEU A 297 0.80 -6.27 1.87
N GLN A 298 1.87 -6.22 2.66
CA GLN A 298 3.04 -7.09 2.50
C GLN A 298 2.69 -8.58 2.39
N PRO A 299 1.84 -9.16 3.27
CA PRO A 299 1.50 -10.57 3.18
C PRO A 299 0.77 -10.92 1.86
N VAL A 300 -0.04 -9.98 1.35
CA VAL A 300 -0.80 -10.17 0.10
C VAL A 300 0.10 -10.09 -1.11
N VAL A 301 1.03 -9.13 -1.12
CA VAL A 301 2.00 -8.95 -2.22
C VAL A 301 2.91 -10.18 -2.34
N GLN A 302 3.21 -10.86 -1.24
CA GLN A 302 4.00 -12.10 -1.25
C GLN A 302 3.18 -13.31 -1.72
N ALA A 303 1.88 -13.35 -1.40
CA ALA A 303 1.01 -14.50 -1.70
C ALA A 303 0.35 -14.43 -3.10
N LEU A 304 0.09 -13.23 -3.63
CA LEU A 304 -0.67 -13.01 -4.86
C LEU A 304 0.16 -12.34 -5.94
N ASN A 305 -0.09 -12.73 -7.19
CA ASN A 305 0.52 -12.10 -8.36
C ASN A 305 -0.05 -10.70 -8.65
N ASP A 306 -1.36 -10.51 -8.43
CA ASP A 306 -2.08 -9.27 -8.74
C ASP A 306 -2.78 -8.76 -7.46
N PRO A 307 -2.03 -8.37 -6.42
CA PRO A 307 -2.57 -8.07 -5.08
C PRO A 307 -3.50 -6.85 -5.10
N PHE A 308 -3.25 -5.91 -6.00
CA PHE A 308 -3.96 -4.64 -6.05
C PHE A 308 -5.36 -4.71 -6.67
N ASP A 309 -5.73 -5.85 -7.25
CA ASP A 309 -7.11 -6.11 -7.68
C ASP A 309 -8.05 -6.22 -6.48
N TRP A 310 -7.55 -6.83 -5.39
CA TRP A 310 -8.28 -7.09 -4.16
C TRP A 310 -8.03 -6.00 -3.11
N CYS A 311 -6.78 -5.59 -2.96
CA CYS A 311 -6.36 -4.65 -1.93
C CYS A 311 -5.98 -3.31 -2.52
N ARG A 312 -6.58 -2.21 -2.07
CA ARG A 312 -6.24 -0.87 -2.60
C ARG A 312 -5.28 -0.13 -1.67
N PRO A 313 -4.25 0.53 -2.22
CA PRO A 313 -3.47 1.49 -1.46
C PRO A 313 -4.36 2.61 -0.94
N ILE A 314 -4.14 2.99 0.32
CA ILE A 314 -4.81 4.13 0.93
C ILE A 314 -3.78 5.19 1.30
N ILE A 315 -4.21 6.45 1.26
CA ILE A 315 -3.40 7.59 1.70
C ILE A 315 -4.05 8.21 2.94
N HIS A 316 -3.23 8.78 3.81
CA HIS A 316 -3.68 9.62 4.91
C HIS A 316 -3.42 11.09 4.55
N GLY A 317 -4.41 11.95 4.72
CA GLY A 317 -4.27 13.37 4.39
C GLY A 317 -5.59 14.13 4.36
N TYR A 318 -5.73 15.00 3.37
CA TYR A 318 -6.93 15.81 3.18
C TYR A 318 -7.26 15.91 1.70
N ILE A 319 -8.54 15.75 1.37
CA ILE A 319 -9.06 15.94 0.02
C ILE A 319 -10.32 16.78 0.14
N ASP A 320 -10.37 17.84 -0.66
CA ASP A 320 -11.54 18.67 -0.78
C ASP A 320 -11.70 19.07 -2.24
N GLN A 321 -12.95 19.08 -2.68
CA GLN A 321 -13.32 19.53 -4.01
C GLN A 321 -14.57 20.39 -3.86
N ALA A 322 -14.38 21.69 -4.00
CA ALA A 322 -15.49 22.62 -4.08
C ALA A 322 -16.31 22.30 -5.34
N GLY A 323 -17.59 21.99 -5.14
CA GLY A 323 -18.57 21.99 -6.21
C GLY A 323 -18.75 23.40 -6.77
N LYS A 324 -19.21 23.47 -8.02
CA LYS A 324 -19.87 24.66 -8.55
C LYS A 324 -21.34 24.65 -8.17
#